data_AF-A0A8S3DC77-F1
#
_entry.id   AF-A0A8S3DC77-F1
#
_cell.length_a   1.000
_cell.length_b   1.000
_cell.length_c   1.000
_cell.angle_alpha   90.00
_cell.angle_beta   90.00
_cell.angle_gamma   90.00
#
_symmetry.space_group_name_H-M   'P 1'
#
loop_
_entity.id
_entity.type
_entity.pdbx_description
1 polymer ?
#
loop_
_entity_poly.entity_id
_entity_poly.type
_entity_poly.pdbx_seq_one_letter_code
_entity_poly.pdbx_strand_id
1 'polypeptide(L)' 'PSILLATFALINVLLIAITVLLPNGIGLGALFLTSYFMSLMFPTIFALGIKGMSEQTTKFASCLLVMAIIGGAIFTPLMG' A
#
# COMPACT_ATOMS: atom_id res chain seq x y z
N PRO A 1 -8.28 -10.41 -8.16
CA PRO A 1 -7.42 -9.24 -7.83
C PRO A 1 -7.76 -8.56 -6.49
N SER A 2 -9.04 -8.34 -6.16
CA SER A 2 -9.47 -7.76 -4.88
C SER A 2 -9.17 -8.64 -3.66
N ILE A 3 -9.37 -9.96 -3.77
CA ILE A 3 -9.04 -10.93 -2.71
C ILE A 3 -7.53 -10.96 -2.43
N LEU A 4 -6.70 -10.84 -3.47
CA LEU A 4 -5.24 -10.85 -3.33
C LEU A 4 -4.74 -9.63 -2.55
N LEU A 5 -5.29 -8.45 -2.86
CA LEU A 5 -5.03 -7.21 -2.13
C LEU A 5 -5.50 -7.31 -0.68
N ALA A 6 -6.70 -7.83 -0.44
CA ALA A 6 -7.24 -8.01 0.90
C ALA A 6 -6.37 -8.94 1.75
N THR A 7 -5.89 -10.06 1.19
CA THR A 7 -4.98 -10.98 1.89
C THR A 7 -3.66 -10.30 2.23
N PHE A 8 -3.04 -9.58 1.29
CA PHE A 8 -1.79 -8.86 1.56
C PHE A 8 -1.95 -7.72 2.57
N ALA A 9 -3.08 -7.01 2.53
CA ALA A 9 -3.40 -5.99 3.53
C ALA A 9 -3.52 -6.62 4.93
N LEU A 10 -4.20 -7.75 5.06
CA LEU A 10 -4.39 -8.44 6.33
C LEU A 10 -3.05 -8.95 6.90
N ILE A 11 -2.19 -9.49 6.05
CA ILE A 11 -0.82 -9.90 6.41
C ILE A 11 -0.01 -8.68 6.89
N ASN A 12 -0.02 -7.57 6.16
CA ASN A 12 0.68 -6.34 6.56
C ASN A 12 0.21 -5.80 7.91
N VAL A 13 -1.10 -5.81 8.18
CA VAL A 13 -1.65 -5.37 9.48
C VAL A 13 -1.12 -6.25 10.62
N LEU A 14 -1.04 -7.57 10.43
CA LEU A 14 -0.46 -8.48 11.41
C LEU A 14 1.04 -8.24 11.62
N LEU A 15 1.81 -8.06 10.53
CA LEU A 15 3.25 -7.77 10.61
C LEU A 15 3.54 -6.45 11.34
N ILE A 16 2.75 -5.41 11.08
CA ILE A 16 2.87 -4.12 11.77
C ILE A 16 2.51 -4.29 13.25
N ALA A 17 1.44 -5.02 13.58
CA ALA A 17 1.09 -5.30 14.97
C ALA A 17 2.22 -6.03 15.72
N ILE A 18 2.85 -7.03 15.10
CA ILE A 18 4.01 -7.73 15.65
C ILE A 18 5.21 -6.79 15.81
N THR A 19 5.46 -5.93 14.82
CA THR A 19 6.54 -4.93 14.87
C THR A 19 6.37 -3.98 16.05
N VAL A 20 5.15 -3.49 16.29
CA VAL A 20 4.85 -2.56 17.39
C VAL A 20 4.98 -3.25 18.76
N LEU A 21 4.53 -4.51 18.88
CA LEU A 21 4.57 -5.26 20.13
C LEU A 21 5.98 -5.79 20.48
N LEU A 22 6.81 -6.07 19.47
CA LEU A 22 8.15 -6.64 19.64
C LEU A 22 9.20 -5.77 18.92
N PRO A 23 9.62 -4.63 19.50
CA PRO A 23 10.66 -3.76 18.97
C PRO A 23 12.06 -4.33 19.23
N ASN A 24 12.27 -5.59 18.85
CA ASN A 24 13.54 -6.30 18.93
C ASN A 24 14.01 -6.66 17.51
N GLY A 25 15.11 -7.41 17.34
CA GLY A 25 15.59 -7.82 16.01
C GLY A 25 14.55 -8.50 15.11
N ILE A 26 13.54 -9.14 15.73
CA ILE A 26 12.39 -9.77 15.05
C ILE A 26 11.45 -8.71 14.45
N GLY A 27 11.20 -7.60 15.16
CA GLY A 27 10.39 -6.48 14.66
C GLY A 27 11.06 -5.77 13.48
N LEU A 28 12.39 -5.68 13.49
CA LEU A 28 13.15 -5.15 12.35
C LEU A 28 12.98 -6.05 11.11
N GLY A 29 13.06 -7.37 11.28
CA GLY A 29 12.80 -8.34 10.21
C GLY A 29 11.35 -8.26 9.69
N ALA A 30 10.38 -8.09 10.57
CA ALA A 30 8.97 -7.90 10.19
C ALA A 30 8.76 -6.61 9.39
N LEU A 31 9.44 -5.50 9.73
CA LEU A 31 9.38 -4.25 8.94
C LEU A 31 9.90 -4.41 7.51
N PHE A 32 11.03 -5.11 7.34
CA PHE A 32 11.55 -5.43 6.01
C PHE A 32 10.53 -6.21 5.19
N LEU A 33 9.89 -7.20 5.82
CA LEU A 33 8.87 -8.02 5.16
C LEU A 33 7.61 -7.20 4.83
N THR A 34 7.21 -6.28 5.70
CA THR A 34 6.08 -5.36 5.49
C THR A 34 6.34 -4.44 4.28
N SER A 35 7.57 -3.93 4.13
CA SER A 35 7.97 -3.11 2.99
C SER A 35 7.85 -3.85 1.66
N TYR A 36 8.17 -5.15 1.64
CA TYR A 36 8.00 -5.99 0.46
C TYR A 36 6.52 -6.14 0.07
N PHE A 37 5.65 -6.45 1.04
CA PHE A 37 4.22 -6.57 0.78
C PHE A 37 3.58 -5.25 0.36
N MET A 38 3.99 -4.12 0.96
CA MET A 38 3.52 -2.78 0.56
C MET A 38 3.84 -2.46 -0.90
N SER A 39 5.01 -2.86 -1.40
CA SER A 39 5.40 -2.65 -2.80
C SER A 39 4.46 -3.36 -3.79
N LEU A 40 4.00 -4.57 -3.46
CA LEU A 40 3.07 -5.35 -4.29
C LEU A 40 1.63 -4.82 -4.25
N MET A 41 1.25 -4.10 -3.19
CA MET A 41 -0.09 -3.51 -3.09
C MET A 41 -0.26 -2.34 -4.05
N PHE A 42 0.78 -1.55 -4.30
CA PHE A 42 0.72 -0.40 -5.21
C PHE A 42 0.25 -0.75 -6.65
N PRO A 43 0.90 -1.68 -7.38
CA PRO A 43 0.44 -2.08 -8.71
C PRO A 43 -0.93 -2.76 -8.67
N THR A 44 -1.30 -3.41 -7.57
CA THR A 44 -2.62 -4.05 -7.42
C THR A 44 -3.74 -3.02 -7.25
N ILE A 45 -3.53 -1.98 -6.43
CA ILE A 45 -4.44 -0.83 -6.30
C ILE A 45 -4.59 -0.14 -7.65
N PHE A 46 -3.47 0.08 -8.35
CA PHE A 46 -3.48 0.71 -9.66
C PHE A 46 -4.27 -0.12 -10.69
N ALA A 47 -4.00 -1.43 -10.77
CA ALA A 47 -4.70 -2.34 -11.67
C ALA A 47 -6.19 -2.45 -11.36
N LEU A 48 -6.59 -2.38 -10.08
CA LEU A 48 -7.99 -2.38 -9.67
C LEU A 48 -8.68 -1.04 -9.93
N GLY A 49 -8.00 0.08 -9.69
CA GLY A 49 -8.55 1.43 -9.82
C GLY A 49 -8.85 1.83 -11.28
N ILE A 50 -8.15 1.23 -12.24
CA ILE A 50 -8.39 1.48 -13.69
C ILE A 50 -9.20 0.36 -14.37
N LYS A 51 -9.57 -0.70 -13.63
CA LYS A 51 -10.24 -1.86 -14.21
C LYS A 51 -11.65 -1.49 -14.70
N GLY A 52 -11.91 -1.66 -16.00
CA GLY A 52 -13.23 -1.44 -16.60
C GLY A 52 -13.48 -0.01 -17.09
N MET A 53 -12.45 0.84 -17.12
CA MET A 53 -12.53 2.19 -17.68
C MET A 53 -12.19 2.22 -19.18
N SER A 54 -12.82 3.13 -19.93
CA SER A 54 -12.50 3.39 -21.34
C SER A 54 -11.11 4.01 -21.49
N GLU A 55 -10.45 3.91 -22.65
CA GLU A 55 -9.06 4.40 -22.85
C GLU A 55 -8.82 5.85 -22.38
N GLN A 56 -9.80 6.73 -22.57
CA GLN A 56 -9.70 8.12 -22.14
C GLN A 56 -9.79 8.26 -20.62
N THR A 57 -10.70 7.54 -19.98
CA THR A 57 -10.89 7.57 -18.53
C THR A 57 -9.78 6.82 -17.78
N THR A 58 -9.17 5.79 -18.38
CA THR A 58 -8.02 5.06 -17.84
C THR A 58 -6.81 5.97 -17.63
N LYS A 59 -6.51 6.86 -18.59
CA LYS A 59 -5.43 7.85 -18.44
C LYS A 59 -5.73 8.81 -17.30
N PHE A 60 -6.95 9.34 -17.23
CA PHE A 60 -7.35 10.28 -16.18
C PHE A 60 -7.34 9.64 -14.79
N ALA A 61 -7.85 8.42 -14.65
CA ALA A 61 -7.84 7.67 -13.39
C ALA A 61 -6.43 7.32 -12.92
N SER A 62 -5.54 6.95 -13.84
CA SER A 62 -4.11 6.74 -13.55
C SER A 62 -3.45 8.01 -13.01
N CYS A 63 -3.71 9.17 -13.62
CA CYS A 63 -3.20 10.46 -13.14
C CYS A 63 -3.73 10.81 -11.74
N LEU A 64 -5.02 10.59 -11.49
CA LEU A 64 -5.61 10.81 -10.17
C LEU A 64 -5.01 9.89 -9.10
N LEU A 65 -4.78 8.62 -9.41
CA LEU A 65 -4.12 7.68 -8.49
C LEU A 65 -2.70 8.16 -8.13
N VAL A 66 -1.92 8.64 -9.11
CA VAL A 66 -0.58 9.18 -8.83
C VAL A 66 -0.64 10.46 -7.99
N MET A 67 -1.57 11.36 -8.28
CA MET A 67 -1.78 12.56 -7.46
C MET A 67 -2.18 12.23 -6.01
N ALA A 68 -2.96 11.17 -5.80
CA ALA A 68 -3.35 10.72 -4.47
C ALA A 68 -2.16 10.24 -3.62
N ILE A 69 -1.11 9.67 -4.23
CA ILE A 69 0.13 9.28 -3.51
C ILE A 69 0.83 10.51 -2.92
N ILE A 70 0.84 11.62 -3.67
CA ILE A 70 1.43 12.88 -3.21
C ILE A 70 0.66 13.40 -1.98
N GLY A 71 -0.64 13.14 -1.88
CA GLY A 71 -1.42 13.40 -0.66
C GLY A 71 -0.86 12.71 0.59
N GLY A 72 -0.17 11.58 0.43
CA GLY A 72 0.56 10.93 1.53
C GLY A 72 1.71 11.78 2.10
N ALA A 73 2.30 12.69 1.30
CA ALA A 73 3.34 13.60 1.80
C ALA A 73 2.80 14.62 2.82
N ILE A 74 1.49 14.85 2.85
CA ILE A 74 0.81 15.68 3.86
C ILE A 74 0.79 14.96 5.23
N PHE A 75 0.82 13.62 5.24
CA PHE A 75 0.90 12.85 6.49
C PHE A 75 2.31 12.84 7.10
N THR A 76 3.36 12.99 6.29
CA THR A 76 4.76 13.04 6.78
C THR A 76 4.98 14.07 7.91
N PRO A 77 4.52 15.34 7.82
CA PRO A 77 4.65 16.31 8.91
C PRO A 77 3.71 16.05 10.10
N LEU A 78 2.73 15.15 10.01
CA LEU A 78 1.90 14.74 11.15
C LEU A 78 2.50 13.59 11.96
N MET A 79 3.40 12.81 11.34
CA MET A 79 4.07 11.67 11.99
C MET A 79 5.28 12.10 12.83
N GLY A 80 5.69 13.37 12.80
CA GLY A 80 6.87 13.91 13.51
C GLY A 80 6.60 15.26 14.17
#